data_AF-A0A6L7YEX0-F1
#
_entry.id   AF-A0A6L7YEX0-F1
#
_cell.length_a   1.000
_cell.length_b   1.000
_cell.length_c   1.000
_cell.angle_alpha   90.00
_cell.angle_beta   90.00
_cell.angle_gamma   90.00
#
_symmetry.space_group_name_H-M   'P 1'
#
loop_
_entity.id
_entity.type
_entity.pdbx_description
1 polymer ?
#
loop_
_entity_poly.entity_id
_entity_poly.type
_entity_poly.pdbx_seq_one_letter_code
_entity_poly.pdbx_strand_id
1 'polypeptide(L)'
;MSEIEVGFDDLTVLSEGDADVFVLNFNGEDGPPPYYVTVNGRRFSFTGDTFLIFGHSASLSSWVREQEAEGMLVLLGERDDRYLRYVHDPAAELEEAEEAAAAS
;
A
#
# COMPACT_ATOMS: atom_id res chain seq x y z
N MET A 1 6.21 -15.85 -1.51
CA MET A 1 5.14 -14.83 -1.47
C MET A 1 5.10 -14.16 -2.83
N SER A 2 3.93 -13.69 -3.29
CA SER A 2 3.79 -12.95 -4.55
C SER A 2 4.11 -11.47 -4.34
N GLU A 3 4.74 -10.85 -5.34
CA GLU A 3 5.09 -9.43 -5.36
C GLU A 3 4.87 -8.81 -6.74
N ILE A 4 4.64 -7.50 -6.77
CA ILE A 4 4.55 -6.69 -7.99
C ILE A 4 5.26 -5.35 -7.81
N GLU A 5 5.69 -4.75 -8.90
CA GLU A 5 6.26 -3.41 -8.97
C GLU A 5 5.37 -2.52 -9.85
N VAL A 6 5.02 -1.33 -9.37
CA VAL A 6 4.14 -0.38 -10.05
C VAL A 6 4.68 1.05 -9.94
N GLY A 7 4.30 1.89 -10.89
CA GLY A 7 4.54 3.34 -10.85
C GLY A 7 3.42 4.08 -10.12
N PHE A 8 3.60 5.39 -9.91
CA PHE A 8 2.51 6.24 -9.41
C PHE A 8 1.40 6.41 -10.46
N ASP A 9 1.74 6.29 -11.75
CA ASP A 9 0.80 6.38 -12.86
C ASP A 9 -0.23 5.23 -12.89
N ASP A 10 0.08 4.12 -12.23
CA ASP A 10 -0.80 2.95 -12.09
C ASP A 10 -1.77 3.10 -10.90
N LEU A 11 -1.64 4.16 -10.10
CA LEU A 11 -2.39 4.36 -8.86
C LEU A 11 -3.50 5.38 -9.04
N THR A 12 -4.67 5.07 -8.49
CA THR A 12 -5.73 6.06 -8.31
C THR A 12 -5.49 6.80 -7.00
N VAL A 13 -5.55 8.13 -7.03
CA VAL A 13 -5.44 8.95 -5.82
C VAL A 13 -6.85 9.31 -5.34
N LEU A 14 -7.13 8.97 -4.08
CA LEU A 14 -8.33 9.38 -3.36
C LEU A 14 -7.95 10.41 -2.30
N SER A 15 -8.82 11.40 -2.09
CA SER A 15 -8.67 12.35 -0.99
C SER A 15 -9.55 11.93 0.18
N GLU A 16 -8.94 11.60 1.31
CA GLU A 16 -9.63 11.29 2.57
C GLU A 16 -9.40 12.43 3.56
N GLY A 17 -10.28 13.43 3.52
CA GLY A 17 -10.08 14.68 4.24
C GLY A 17 -8.95 15.51 3.61
N ASP A 18 -7.87 15.73 4.35
CA ASP A 18 -6.69 16.46 3.89
C ASP A 18 -5.55 15.53 3.42
N ALA A 19 -5.74 14.21 3.51
CA ALA A 19 -4.74 13.20 3.16
C ALA A 19 -4.96 12.62 1.76
N ASP A 20 -3.86 12.41 1.02
CA ASP A 20 -3.86 11.65 -0.22
C ASP A 20 -3.64 10.16 0.05
N VAL A 21 -4.53 9.33 -0.49
CA VAL A 21 -4.50 7.87 -0.40
C VAL A 21 -4.32 7.28 -1.78
N PHE A 22 -3.28 6.47 -1.95
CA PHE A 22 -3.03 5.77 -3.21
C PHE A 22 -3.73 4.42 -3.22
N VAL A 23 -4.43 4.13 -4.31
CA VAL A 23 -5.20 2.91 -4.50
C VAL A 23 -4.73 2.18 -5.74
N LEU A 24 -4.32 0.92 -5.57
CA LEU A 24 -4.02 0.00 -6.65
C LEU A 24 -5.23 -0.92 -6.89
N ASN A 25 -5.74 -0.94 -8.12
CA ASN A 25 -6.95 -1.69 -8.44
C ASN A 25 -6.62 -3.14 -8.84
N PHE A 26 -7.06 -4.10 -8.03
CA PHE A 26 -6.92 -5.53 -8.32
C PHE A 26 -8.22 -6.16 -8.84
N ASN A 27 -9.29 -5.39 -9.05
CA ASN A 27 -10.55 -5.95 -9.52
C ASN A 27 -10.38 -6.57 -10.92
N GLY A 28 -10.91 -7.79 -11.09
CA GLY A 28 -10.82 -8.53 -12.35
C GLY A 28 -9.50 -9.27 -12.59
N GLU A 29 -8.51 -9.14 -11.69
CA GLU A 29 -7.30 -9.97 -11.75
C GLU A 29 -7.57 -11.42 -11.29
N ASP A 30 -6.90 -12.37 -11.94
CA ASP A 30 -6.95 -13.77 -11.56
C ASP A 30 -6.00 -14.06 -10.39
N GLY A 31 -6.51 -14.74 -9.36
CA GLY A 31 -5.71 -15.17 -8.21
C GLY A 31 -5.78 -14.22 -7.00
N PRO A 32 -5.05 -14.55 -5.92
CA PRO A 32 -5.00 -13.71 -4.72
C PRO A 32 -4.18 -12.44 -4.96
N PRO A 33 -4.48 -11.33 -4.26
CA PRO A 33 -3.69 -10.12 -4.33
C PRO A 33 -2.23 -10.38 -3.88
N PRO A 34 -1.27 -9.63 -4.41
CA PRO A 34 0.14 -9.77 -4.06
C PRO A 34 0.37 -9.42 -2.60
N TYR A 35 1.28 -10.14 -1.95
CA TYR A 35 1.63 -9.86 -0.56
C TYR A 35 2.50 -8.60 -0.45
N TYR A 36 3.41 -8.40 -1.41
CA TYR A 36 4.24 -7.20 -1.51
C TYR A 36 3.89 -6.35 -2.73
N VAL A 37 3.89 -5.04 -2.55
CA VAL A 37 3.77 -4.07 -3.65
C VAL A 37 4.90 -3.07 -3.52
N THR A 38 5.68 -2.89 -4.58
CA THR A 38 6.73 -1.88 -4.65
C THR A 38 6.24 -0.72 -5.49
N VAL A 39 6.24 0.49 -4.92
CA VAL A 39 5.87 1.74 -5.60
C VAL A 39 7.10 2.64 -5.68
N ASN A 40 7.67 2.82 -6.87
CA ASN A 40 8.87 3.64 -7.08
C ASN A 40 10.00 3.35 -6.07
N GLY A 41 10.33 2.07 -5.89
CA GLY A 41 11.37 1.61 -4.96
C GLY A 41 10.95 1.56 -3.49
N ARG A 42 9.72 1.94 -3.14
CA ARG A 42 9.20 1.79 -1.76
C ARG A 42 8.36 0.53 -1.65
N ARG A 43 8.76 -0.40 -0.78
CA ARG A 43 8.03 -1.65 -0.58
C ARG A 43 6.95 -1.49 0.47
N PHE A 44 5.80 -2.09 0.19
CA PHE A 44 4.69 -2.21 1.10
C PHE A 44 4.26 -3.67 1.23
N SER A 45 3.83 -4.06 2.43
CA SER A 45 3.35 -5.41 2.74
C SER A 45 1.87 -5.41 3.10
N PHE A 46 1.15 -6.43 2.63
CA PHE A 46 -0.25 -6.64 2.99
C PHE A 46 -0.36 -7.09 4.45
N THR A 47 -1.17 -6.37 5.26
CA THR A 47 -1.30 -6.68 6.70
C THR A 47 -2.30 -7.79 7.00
N GLY A 48 -3.15 -8.16 6.04
CA GLY A 48 -4.33 -9.01 6.27
C GLY A 48 -5.58 -8.23 6.66
N ASP A 49 -5.46 -6.94 7.01
CA ASP A 49 -6.60 -6.09 7.32
C ASP A 49 -7.31 -5.61 6.06
N THR A 50 -8.64 -5.52 6.13
CA THR A 50 -9.47 -5.00 5.03
C THR A 50 -10.55 -4.06 5.53
N PHE A 51 -10.93 -3.08 4.70
CA PHE A 51 -11.98 -2.12 4.95
C PHE A 51 -13.05 -2.21 3.87
N LEU A 52 -14.32 -1.96 4.21
CA LEU A 52 -15.40 -1.87 3.21
C LEU A 52 -15.38 -0.50 2.52
N ILE A 53 -15.44 -0.49 1.19
CA ILE A 53 -15.44 0.77 0.41
C ILE A 53 -16.71 1.59 0.68
N PHE A 54 -17.89 0.97 0.63
CA PHE A 54 -19.18 1.65 0.81
C PHE A 54 -19.62 1.80 2.28
N GLY A 55 -18.71 1.61 3.24
CA GLY A 55 -19.04 1.53 4.67
C GLY A 55 -18.71 2.77 5.51
N HIS A 56 -18.09 3.82 4.95
CA HIS A 56 -17.48 4.92 5.73
C HIS A 56 -16.78 4.39 6.99
N SER A 57 -15.82 3.48 6.83
CA SER A 57 -15.21 2.85 7.99
C SER A 57 -14.38 3.91 8.75
N ALA A 58 -14.86 4.31 9.93
CA ALA A 58 -14.14 5.27 10.78
C ALA A 58 -12.70 4.78 11.07
N SER A 59 -12.49 3.46 11.07
CA SER A 59 -11.18 2.83 11.22
C SER A 59 -10.22 3.16 10.07
N LEU A 60 -10.67 3.20 8.82
CA LEU A 60 -9.83 3.60 7.68
C LEU A 60 -9.40 5.05 7.84
N SER A 61 -10.35 5.97 8.07
CA SER A 61 -10.04 7.40 8.20
C SER A 61 -9.11 7.70 9.39
N SER A 62 -9.25 7.00 10.51
CA SER A 62 -8.31 7.14 11.65
C SER A 62 -6.92 6.65 11.28
N TRP A 63 -6.81 5.48 10.64
CA TRP A 63 -5.53 4.93 10.24
C TRP A 63 -4.82 5.80 9.21
N VAL A 64 -5.53 6.30 8.19
CA VAL A 64 -4.97 7.21 7.17
C VAL A 64 -4.32 8.43 7.84
N ARG A 65 -5.00 9.04 8.81
CA ARG A 65 -4.46 10.20 9.56
C ARG A 65 -3.23 9.86 10.39
N GLU A 66 -3.18 8.67 10.98
CA GLU A 66 -2.00 8.21 11.72
C GLU A 66 -0.79 8.07 10.78
N GLN A 67 -0.98 7.47 9.60
CA GLN A 67 0.10 7.35 8.62
C GLN A 67 0.58 8.71 8.10
N GLU A 68 -0.36 9.61 7.79
CA GLU A 68 -0.05 10.96 7.33
C GLU A 68 0.73 11.76 8.39
N ALA A 69 0.34 11.67 9.67
CA ALA A 69 1.04 12.32 10.78
C ALA A 69 2.50 11.85 10.94
N GLU A 70 2.79 10.62 10.50
CA GLU A 70 4.14 10.03 10.46
C GLU A 70 4.87 10.33 9.13
N GLY A 71 4.25 11.07 8.20
CA GLY A 71 4.81 11.42 6.90
C GLY A 71 4.88 10.24 5.93
N MET A 72 4.10 9.18 6.18
CA MET A 72 4.11 7.97 5.38
C MET A 72 3.12 8.05 4.21
N LEU A 73 3.47 7.40 3.11
CA LEU A 73 2.55 7.18 2.01
C LEU A 73 1.52 6.12 2.41
N VAL A 74 0.25 6.37 2.09
CA VAL A 74 -0.83 5.41 2.31
C VAL A 74 -1.10 4.64 1.02
N LEU A 75 -0.97 3.32 1.06
CA LEU A 75 -1.30 2.43 -0.04
C LEU A 75 -2.45 1.49 0.33
N LEU A 76 -3.45 1.41 -0.54
CA LEU A 76 -4.56 0.47 -0.47
C LEU A 76 -4.63 -0.37 -1.75
N GLY A 77 -5.03 -1.64 -1.62
CA GLY A 77 -5.43 -2.46 -2.75
C GLY A 77 -6.95 -2.52 -2.86
N GLU A 78 -7.55 -2.24 -4.01
CA GLU A 78 -8.99 -2.40 -4.21
C GLU A 78 -9.31 -3.80 -4.75
N ARG A 79 -10.16 -4.54 -4.04
CA ARG A 79 -10.62 -5.86 -4.48
C ARG A 79 -12.01 -6.18 -3.93
N ASP A 80 -12.94 -6.52 -4.82
CA ASP A 80 -14.26 -7.05 -4.46
C ASP A 80 -14.98 -6.19 -3.39
N ASP A 81 -15.13 -4.88 -3.67
CA ASP A 81 -15.72 -3.85 -2.78
C ASP A 81 -14.98 -3.62 -1.45
N ARG A 82 -13.70 -4.02 -1.37
CA ARG A 82 -12.85 -3.83 -0.19
C ARG A 82 -11.55 -3.11 -0.53
N TYR A 83 -11.08 -2.34 0.45
CA TYR A 83 -9.70 -1.89 0.51
C TYR A 83 -8.86 -2.86 1.34
N LEU A 84 -7.76 -3.32 0.78
CA LEU A 84 -6.70 -4.11 1.38
C LEU A 84 -5.64 -3.16 1.93
N ARG A 85 -5.23 -3.33 3.18
CA ARG A 85 -4.26 -2.45 3.82
C ARG A 85 -2.83 -2.87 3.50
N TYR A 86 -2.08 -1.96 2.88
CA TYR A 86 -0.64 -2.10 2.69
C TYR A 86 0.11 -1.10 3.56
N VAL A 87 1.10 -1.58 4.30
CA VAL A 87 1.95 -0.75 5.17
C VAL A 87 3.37 -0.75 4.65
N HIS A 88 4.04 0.40 4.79
CA HIS A 88 5.44 0.52 4.43
C HIS A 88 6.26 -0.54 5.17
N ASP A 89 7.09 -1.29 4.43
CA ASP A 89 7.95 -2.32 5.00
C ASP A 89 9.39 -1.78 5.11
N PRO A 90 9.80 -1.29 6.30
CA PRO A 90 11.15 -0.73 6.49
C PRO A 90 12.25 -1.79 6.40
N ALA A 91 11.91 -3.09 6.45
CA ALA A 91 12.91 -4.14 6.25
C ALA A 91 13.43 -4.16 4.81
N ALA A 92 12.63 -3.73 3.84
CA ALA A 92 13.05 -3.64 2.44
C ALA A 92 14.16 -2.61 2.23
N GLU A 93 14.10 -1.47 2.93
CA GLU A 93 15.15 -0.44 2.85
C GLU A 93 16.48 -0.93 3.45
N LEU A 94 16.43 -1.79 4.46
CA LEU A 94 17.61 -2.40 5.06
C LEU A 94 18.24 -3.45 4.14
N GLU A 95 17.43 -4.30 3.51
CA GLU A 95 17.91 -5.31 2.55
C GLU A 95 18.60 -4.66 1.35
N GLU A 96 18.01 -3.60 0.76
CA GLU A 96 18.63 -2.84 -0.34
C GLU A 96 19.94 -2.16 0.08
N ALA A 97 19.99 -1.59 1.29
CA ALA A 97 21.20 -0.95 1.81
C ALA A 97 22.33 -1.96 2.06
N GLU A 98 22.00 -3.15 2.57
CA GLU A 98 22.96 -4.25 2.75
C GLU A 98 23.48 -4.78 1.41
N GLU A 99 22.62 -4.96 0.41
CA GLU A 99 23.03 -5.36 -0.95
C GLU A 99 23.93 -4.30 -1.62
N ALA A 100 23.58 -3.02 -1.51
CA ALA A 100 24.40 -1.93 -2.04
C ALA A 100 25.78 -1.85 -1.35
N ALA A 101 25.83 -2.09 -0.04
CA ALA A 101 27.07 -2.15 0.72
C ALA A 101 27.91 -3.39 0.36
N ALA A 102 27.29 -4.53 0.06
CA ALA A 102 27.97 -5.76 -0.35
C ALA A 102 28.49 -5.72 -1.80
N ALA A 103 27.89 -4.90 -2.66
CA ALA A 103 28.32 -4.68 -4.03
C ALA A 103 29.46 -3.64 -4.18
N SER A 104 29.89 -3.01 -3.08
CA SER A 104 30.90 -1.94 -3.03
C SER A 104 32.30 -2.41 -2.63
#